data_AF-A0A9D1GW64-F1
#
_entry.id   AF-A0A9D1GW64-F1
#
_cell.length_a   1.000
_cell.length_b   1.000
_cell.length_c   1.000
_cell.angle_alpha   90.00
_cell.angle_beta   90.00
_cell.angle_gamma   90.00
#
_symmetry.space_group_name_H-M   'P 1'
#
loop_
_entity.id
_entity.type
_entity.pdbx_description
1 polymer ?
#
loop_
_entity_poly.entity_id
_entity_poly.type
_entity_poly.pdbx_seq_one_letter_code
_entity_poly.pdbx_strand_id
1 'polypeptide(L)'
;MAVVNRTPDSFYDRGRTFELDPAVTAAVEAADRGADWVDIGGVPFSPDTPVVAEAEEIDRVLPVVERVAAASDVVISVDTTSAAVARRCVAAGAAVINDTSGFHDPAMVGVVAESGAS
;
A
#
# COMPACT_ATOMS: atom_id res chain seq x y z
N MET A 1 9.53 0.20 9.97
CA MET A 1 8.75 0.38 8.74
C MET A 1 9.67 0.24 7.55
N ALA A 2 9.35 -0.62 6.59
CA ALA A 2 9.93 -0.58 5.26
C ALA A 2 8.88 -0.03 4.28
N VAL A 3 9.33 0.63 3.20
CA VAL A 3 8.45 1.23 2.20
C VAL A 3 8.61 0.49 0.88
N VAL A 4 7.50 0.15 0.24
CA VAL A 4 7.45 -0.55 -1.05
C VAL A 4 6.50 0.19 -1.98
N ASN A 5 7.06 0.92 -2.94
CA ASN A 5 6.29 1.74 -3.87
C ASN A 5 6.15 1.06 -5.23
N ARG A 6 4.93 0.89 -5.71
CA ARG A 6 4.62 0.41 -7.06
C ARG A 6 4.33 1.58 -7.99
N THR A 7 5.29 2.48 -8.14
CA THR A 7 5.20 3.61 -9.09
C THR A 7 6.26 3.50 -10.17
N PRO A 8 5.92 3.74 -11.45
CA PRO A 8 6.85 3.55 -12.56
C PRO A 8 8.02 4.57 -12.55
N ASP A 9 7.85 5.66 -11.82
CA ASP A 9 8.73 6.83 -11.76
C ASP A 9 9.21 7.16 -10.33
N SER A 10 9.17 6.19 -9.41
CA SER A 10 9.59 6.38 -8.01
C SER A 10 10.97 7.04 -7.88
N PHE A 11 11.02 8.23 -7.27
CA PHE A 11 12.24 8.96 -6.96
C PHE A 11 13.17 8.20 -5.98
N TYR A 12 12.59 7.35 -5.13
CA TYR A 12 13.30 6.66 -4.05
C TYR A 12 14.08 5.43 -4.54
N ASP A 13 13.49 4.60 -5.40
CA ASP A 13 14.06 3.32 -5.83
C ASP A 13 14.19 3.16 -7.36
N ARG A 14 13.88 4.21 -8.13
CA ARG A 14 13.89 4.22 -9.61
C ARG A 14 12.95 3.19 -10.24
N GLY A 15 11.82 2.90 -9.59
CA GLY A 15 10.83 1.94 -10.08
C GLY A 15 11.27 0.49 -9.95
N ARG A 16 12.29 0.20 -9.12
CA ARG A 16 12.79 -1.16 -8.89
C ARG A 16 11.70 -2.09 -8.37
N THR A 17 10.73 -1.56 -7.62
CA THR A 17 9.55 -2.29 -7.15
C THR A 17 8.29 -2.03 -7.98
N PHE A 18 8.36 -1.46 -9.19
CA PHE A 18 7.16 -1.25 -10.00
C PHE A 18 6.49 -2.57 -10.42
N GLU A 19 7.28 -3.56 -10.83
CA GLU A 19 6.78 -4.89 -11.16
C GLU A 19 6.32 -5.64 -9.91
N LEU A 20 5.30 -6.49 -10.06
CA LEU A 20 4.68 -7.20 -8.93
C LEU A 20 5.66 -8.09 -8.16
N ASP A 21 6.41 -8.95 -8.86
CA ASP A 21 7.34 -9.89 -8.23
C ASP A 21 8.46 -9.19 -7.43
N PRO A 22 9.12 -8.14 -7.97
CA PRO A 22 10.06 -7.33 -7.19
C PRO A 22 9.44 -6.66 -5.97
N ALA A 23 8.22 -6.13 -6.05
CA ALA A 23 7.54 -5.52 -4.91
C ALA A 23 7.30 -6.52 -3.77
N VAL A 24 6.75 -7.69 -4.11
CA VAL A 24 6.50 -8.77 -3.15
C VAL A 24 7.81 -9.25 -2.53
N THR A 25 8.83 -9.48 -3.34
CA THR A 25 10.17 -9.88 -2.87
C THR A 25 10.73 -8.85 -1.90
N ALA A 26 10.66 -7.56 -2.24
CA ALA A 26 11.18 -6.49 -1.39
C ALA A 26 10.46 -6.42 -0.04
N ALA A 27 9.14 -6.60 -0.02
CA ALA A 27 8.33 -6.61 1.21
C ALA A 27 8.67 -7.81 2.11
N VAL A 28 8.71 -9.02 1.54
CA VAL A 28 9.04 -10.25 2.29
C VAL A 28 10.47 -10.20 2.82
N GLU A 29 11.45 -9.79 2.00
CA GLU A 29 12.81 -9.64 2.48
C GLU A 29 12.95 -8.56 3.57
N ALA A 30 12.14 -7.49 3.50
CA ALA A 30 12.12 -6.51 4.57
C ALA A 30 11.62 -7.11 5.88
N ALA A 31 10.59 -7.95 5.83
CA ALA A 31 10.12 -8.72 6.98
C ALA A 31 11.21 -9.66 7.52
N ASP A 32 11.87 -10.42 6.66
CA ASP A 32 12.96 -11.33 7.03
C ASP A 32 14.16 -10.62 7.67
N ARG A 33 14.38 -9.35 7.29
CA ARG A 33 15.40 -8.47 7.90
C ARG A 33 14.93 -7.80 9.19
N GLY A 34 13.74 -8.10 9.67
CA GLY A 34 13.19 -7.63 10.94
C GLY A 34 12.39 -6.32 10.86
N ALA A 35 11.81 -5.99 9.70
CA ALA A 35 10.84 -4.89 9.64
C ALA A 35 9.53 -5.29 10.33
N ASP A 36 9.09 -4.50 11.31
CA ASP A 36 7.81 -4.76 12.01
C ASP A 36 6.58 -4.58 11.10
N TRP A 37 6.72 -3.72 10.08
CA TRP A 37 5.66 -3.36 9.15
C TRP A 37 6.23 -2.91 7.80
N VAL A 38 5.46 -3.16 6.75
CA VAL A 38 5.70 -2.74 5.38
C VAL A 38 4.58 -1.82 4.92
N ASP A 39 4.93 -0.68 4.32
CA ASP A 39 3.99 0.31 3.80
C ASP A 39 3.99 0.25 2.27
N ILE A 40 2.84 -0.07 1.69
CA ILE A 40 2.67 -0.37 0.26
C ILE A 40 1.90 0.78 -0.40
N GLY A 41 2.57 1.51 -1.29
CA GLY A 41 2.01 2.67 -1.99
C GLY A 41 1.93 2.48 -3.50
N GLY A 42 0.81 2.89 -4.11
CA GLY A 42 0.58 2.81 -5.56
C GLY A 42 0.67 4.17 -6.27
N VAL A 43 0.78 5.26 -5.52
CA VAL A 43 0.74 6.64 -6.02
C VAL A 43 2.00 7.38 -5.59
N PRO A 44 2.72 8.06 -6.49
CA PRO A 44 3.88 8.83 -6.08
C PRO A 44 3.47 10.00 -5.19
N PHE A 45 4.16 10.16 -4.06
CA PHE A 45 4.00 11.32 -3.19
C PHE A 45 4.73 12.54 -3.78
N SER A 46 4.12 13.17 -4.79
CA SER A 46 4.64 14.36 -5.47
C SER A 46 3.51 15.33 -5.80
N PRO A 47 3.71 16.65 -5.66
CA PRO A 47 2.73 17.66 -6.09
C PRO A 47 2.47 17.62 -7.61
N ASP A 48 3.39 17.05 -8.39
CA ASP A 48 3.30 16.94 -9.84
C ASP A 48 2.67 15.60 -10.29
N THR A 49 2.30 14.73 -9.36
CA THR A 49 1.69 13.43 -9.68
C THR A 49 0.34 13.64 -10.38
N PRO A 50 0.17 13.14 -11.61
CA PRO A 50 -1.14 13.12 -12.26
C PRO A 50 -2.13 12.31 -11.44
N VAL A 51 -3.42 12.63 -11.56
CA VAL A 51 -4.49 11.84 -10.93
C VAL A 51 -4.38 10.39 -11.40
N VAL A 52 -4.10 9.48 -10.47
CA VAL A 52 -4.14 8.04 -10.69
C VAL A 52 -5.58 7.58 -10.46
N ALA A 53 -6.14 6.83 -11.39
CA ALA A 53 -7.49 6.30 -11.22
C ALA A 53 -7.51 5.23 -10.12
N GLU A 54 -8.58 5.17 -9.32
CA GLU A 54 -8.69 4.19 -8.23
C GLU A 54 -8.47 2.74 -8.71
N ALA A 55 -8.99 2.39 -9.88
CA ALA A 55 -8.79 1.07 -10.48
C ALA A 55 -7.30 0.78 -10.76
N GLU A 56 -6.56 1.77 -11.23
CA GLU A 56 -5.12 1.64 -11.49
C GLU A 56 -4.33 1.54 -10.18
N GLU A 57 -4.69 2.30 -9.16
CA GLU A 57 -4.08 2.18 -7.84
C GLU A 57 -4.34 0.79 -7.23
N ILE A 58 -5.57 0.27 -7.32
CA ILE A 58 -5.93 -1.09 -6.90
C ILE A 58 -5.06 -2.13 -7.63
N ASP A 59 -4.95 -2.05 -8.95
CA ASP A 59 -4.13 -2.97 -9.76
C ASP A 59 -2.65 -2.93 -9.36
N ARG A 60 -2.17 -1.78 -8.87
CA ARG A 60 -0.83 -1.62 -8.31
C ARG A 60 -0.73 -2.25 -6.92
N VAL A 61 -1.56 -1.89 -5.95
CA VAL A 61 -1.29 -2.27 -4.55
C VAL A 61 -1.89 -3.61 -4.14
N LEU A 62 -3.10 -3.95 -4.61
CA LEU A 62 -3.85 -5.10 -4.09
C LEU A 62 -3.12 -6.44 -4.28
N PRO A 63 -2.54 -6.76 -5.45
CA PRO A 63 -1.83 -8.03 -5.64
C PRO A 63 -0.58 -8.16 -4.77
N VAL A 64 0.03 -7.05 -4.34
CA VAL A 64 1.17 -7.08 -3.41
C VAL A 64 0.66 -7.44 -2.02
N VAL A 65 -0.39 -6.76 -1.55
CA VAL A 65 -1.00 -7.02 -0.24
C VAL A 65 -1.38 -8.50 -0.12
N GLU A 66 -2.10 -9.05 -1.11
CA GLU A 66 -2.53 -10.45 -1.12
C GLU A 66 -1.34 -11.42 -1.02
N ARG A 67 -0.27 -11.18 -1.79
CA ARG A 67 0.89 -12.08 -1.83
C ARG A 67 1.78 -11.95 -0.60
N VAL A 68 1.91 -10.75 -0.04
CA VAL A 68 2.68 -10.54 1.19
C VAL A 68 1.93 -11.15 2.38
N ALA A 69 0.61 -10.95 2.49
CA ALA A 69 -0.21 -11.54 3.53
C ALA A 69 -0.19 -13.08 3.50
N ALA A 70 -0.06 -13.67 2.30
CA ALA A 70 0.06 -15.13 2.15
C ALA A 70 1.47 -15.67 2.47
N ALA A 71 2.50 -14.82 2.46
CA ALA A 71 3.90 -15.24 2.54
C ALA A 71 4.62 -14.81 3.83
N SER A 72 4.03 -13.90 4.62
CA SER A 72 4.66 -13.32 5.81
C SER A 72 3.60 -12.86 6.82
N ASP A 73 3.96 -12.89 8.11
CA ASP A 73 3.17 -12.34 9.21
C ASP A 73 3.46 -10.85 9.48
N VAL A 74 4.23 -10.18 8.61
CA VAL A 74 4.54 -8.75 8.75
C VAL A 74 3.28 -7.90 8.71
N VAL A 75 3.22 -6.85 9.53
CA VAL A 75 2.09 -5.92 9.49
C VAL A 75 2.12 -5.16 8.16
N ILE A 76 1.02 -5.22 7.43
CA ILE A 76 0.88 -4.53 6.14
C ILE A 76 0.11 -3.23 6.33
N SER A 77 0.74 -2.12 5.96
CA SER A 77 0.12 -0.81 5.79
C SER A 77 -0.13 -0.56 4.29
N VAL A 78 -1.29 0.01 3.96
CA VAL A 78 -1.57 0.53 2.61
C VAL A 78 -1.51 2.06 2.64
N ASP A 79 -0.61 2.64 1.86
CA ASP A 79 -0.49 4.10 1.66
C ASP A 79 -1.44 4.51 0.55
N THR A 80 -2.61 5.03 0.95
CA THR A 80 -3.66 5.47 0.03
C THR A 80 -4.55 6.52 0.67
N THR A 81 -5.08 7.41 -0.18
CA THR A 81 -6.08 8.42 0.20
C THR A 81 -7.48 8.05 -0.31
N SER A 82 -7.63 6.95 -1.07
CA SER A 82 -8.92 6.45 -1.56
C SER A 82 -9.50 5.42 -0.60
N ALA A 83 -10.71 5.67 -0.09
CA ALA A 83 -11.41 4.71 0.75
C ALA A 83 -11.71 3.39 0.02
N ALA A 84 -11.90 3.43 -1.30
CA ALA A 84 -12.16 2.24 -2.11
C ALA A 84 -10.92 1.33 -2.20
N VAL A 85 -9.73 1.92 -2.36
CA VAL A 85 -8.45 1.20 -2.34
C VAL A 85 -8.22 0.60 -0.96
N ALA A 86 -8.32 1.42 0.09
CA ALA A 86 -8.12 0.99 1.47
C ALA A 86 -9.03 -0.20 1.84
N ARG A 87 -10.32 -0.12 1.50
CA ARG A 87 -11.29 -1.20 1.77
C ARG A 87 -10.88 -2.53 1.15
N ARG A 88 -10.37 -2.52 -0.09
CA ARG A 88 -9.94 -3.75 -0.78
C ARG A 88 -8.66 -4.30 -0.18
N CYS A 89 -7.68 -3.44 0.10
CA CYS A 89 -6.42 -3.86 0.71
C CYS A 89 -6.62 -4.42 2.12
N VAL A 90 -7.49 -3.80 2.92
CA VAL A 90 -7.82 -4.33 4.25
C VAL A 90 -8.53 -5.69 4.15
N ALA A 91 -9.48 -5.84 3.22
CA ALA A 91 -10.10 -7.14 2.96
C ALA A 91 -9.10 -8.22 2.50
N ALA A 92 -7.97 -7.82 1.90
CA ALA A 92 -6.90 -8.70 1.46
C ALA A 92 -5.81 -8.95 2.52
N GLY A 93 -5.88 -8.32 3.70
CA GLY A 93 -4.96 -8.55 4.81
C GLY A 93 -4.13 -7.35 5.26
N ALA A 94 -4.34 -6.15 4.69
CA ALA A 94 -3.76 -4.94 5.27
C ALA A 94 -4.39 -4.65 6.65
N ALA A 95 -3.57 -4.28 7.62
CA ALA A 95 -3.98 -4.01 9.00
C ALA A 95 -3.92 -2.51 9.35
N VAL A 96 -3.23 -1.71 8.54
CA VAL A 96 -3.06 -0.27 8.73
C VAL A 96 -3.41 0.46 7.44
N ILE A 97 -4.10 1.60 7.57
CA ILE A 97 -4.34 2.54 6.47
C ILE A 97 -3.52 3.79 6.71
N ASN A 98 -2.50 4.02 5.89
CA ASN A 98 -1.70 5.24 5.93
C ASN A 98 -2.33 6.30 5.00
N ASP A 99 -3.35 7.00 5.50
CA ASP A 99 -3.97 8.13 4.80
C ASP A 99 -3.29 9.46 5.14
N THR A 100 -2.31 9.83 4.32
CA THR A 100 -1.56 11.09 4.49
C THR A 100 -2.38 12.35 4.24
N SER A 101 -3.58 12.24 3.66
CA SER A 101 -4.48 13.38 3.43
C SER A 101 -5.25 13.81 4.68
N GLY A 102 -5.29 12.96 5.73
CA GLY A 102 -6.03 13.21 6.95
C GLY A 102 -7.54 13.11 6.77
N PHE A 103 -8.01 12.04 6.11
CA PHE A 103 -9.42 11.78 5.81
C PHE A 103 -10.04 12.80 4.86
N HIS A 104 -9.30 13.20 3.81
CA HIS A 104 -9.86 14.04 2.75
C HIS A 104 -11.03 13.34 2.04
N ASP A 105 -10.93 12.02 1.82
CA ASP A 105 -12.09 11.18 1.47
C ASP A 105 -12.88 10.84 2.75
N PRO A 106 -14.09 11.40 2.96
CA PRO A 106 -14.85 11.15 4.18
C PRO A 106 -15.28 9.68 4.35
N ALA A 107 -15.32 8.91 3.25
CA ALA A 107 -15.65 7.49 3.32
C ALA A 107 -14.55 6.66 4.01
N MET A 108 -13.32 7.18 4.09
CA MET A 108 -12.19 6.51 4.74
C MET A 108 -12.46 6.22 6.22
N VAL A 109 -13.12 7.16 6.90
CA VAL A 109 -13.52 6.98 8.32
C VAL A 109 -14.42 5.76 8.50
N GLY A 110 -15.33 5.53 7.54
CA GLY A 110 -16.18 4.34 7.54
C GLY A 110 -15.38 3.06 7.37
N VAL A 111 -14.38 3.05 6.50
CA VAL A 111 -13.49 1.89 6.29
C VAL A 111 -12.74 1.53 7.58
N VAL A 112 -12.14 2.53 8.23
CA VAL A 112 -11.43 2.34 9.51
C VAL A 112 -12.38 1.79 10.59
N ALA A 113 -13.56 2.41 10.75
CA ALA A 113 -14.53 2.00 11.76
C ALA A 113 -15.11 0.60 11.55
N GLU A 114 -15.32 0.19 10.29
CA GLU A 114 -15.89 -1.12 9.94
C GLU A 114 -14.87 -2.26 10.00
N SER A 115 -13.60 -1.98 9.70
CA SER A 115 -12.57 -3.02 9.57
C SER A 115 -11.75 -3.24 10.84
N GLY A 116 -11.69 -2.27 11.74
CA GLY A 116 -10.77 -2.30 12.88
C GLY A 116 -9.30 -2.10 12.49
N ALA A 117 -9.01 -1.76 11.23
CA ALA A 117 -7.69 -1.29 10.81
C ALA A 117 -7.31 -0.03 11.58
N SER A 118 -6.00 0.14 11.83
CA SER A 118 -5.45 1.36 12.44
C SER A 118 -5.23 2.47 11.43
#